data_AF-A0A9K3JJ37-F1
#
_entry.id   AF-A0A9K3JJ37-F1
#
_cell.length_a   1.000
_cell.length_b   1.000
_cell.length_c   1.000
_cell.angle_alpha   90.00
_cell.angle_beta   90.00
_cell.angle_gamma   90.00
#
_symmetry.space_group_name_H-M   'P 1'
#
loop_
_entity.id
_entity.type
_entity.pdbx_description
1 polymer ?
#
loop_
_entity_poly.entity_id
_entity_poly.type
_entity_poly.pdbx_seq_one_letter_code
_entity_poly.pdbx_strand_id
1 'polypeptide(L)'
;MGSRRRDDVNYRNPCLTMHQPWASLLVYGIKRIEGRSWPSPVTGRLWIHAASKIPDPETIKAMEDFYKQIYALDGVTDLKFPEHYPVSRLLGCVEVVGCVKCEELTSWEDVPQGVRLEGQTAFCWLCEQPQKLLVPFEMRGNQGVYNLEKRILEGALRGLCPVEPPMRVKFPPPDPRNPLSIKPGSLAHGLKPGPNKSKTDEGSSPNLAAAIAGARAAATQFSKKSYGPPTAGFRGQGSRNNAKENAQRLETSYEQPW
;
A
#
# COMPACT_ATOMS: atom_id res chain seq x y z
N MET A 1 19.88 22.09 17.80
CA MET A 1 19.77 20.61 17.87
C MET A 1 19.57 20.11 16.45
N GLY A 2 20.57 19.38 15.92
CA GLY A 2 20.61 18.99 14.51
C GLY A 2 19.45 18.07 14.13
N SER A 3 18.76 18.44 13.04
CA SER A 3 17.84 17.57 12.33
C SER A 3 18.57 16.29 11.95
N ARG A 4 18.20 15.16 12.56
CA ARG A 4 18.67 13.84 12.12
C ARG A 4 18.23 13.67 10.67
N ARG A 5 19.17 13.74 9.73
CA ARG A 5 18.96 13.23 8.36
C ARG A 5 18.45 11.80 8.53
N ARG A 6 17.30 11.47 7.92
CA ARG A 6 16.79 10.10 7.84
C ARG A 6 17.96 9.22 7.41
N ASP A 7 18.30 8.26 8.25
CA ASP A 7 19.39 7.32 8.03
C ASP A 7 19.32 6.75 6.62
N ASP A 8 20.49 6.64 6.00
CA ASP A 8 20.75 6.19 4.63
C ASP A 8 20.44 4.67 4.54
N VAL A 9 19.16 4.30 4.64
CA VAL A 9 18.73 2.90 4.57
C VAL A 9 19.03 2.40 3.16
N ASN A 10 20.08 1.60 3.04
CA ASN A 10 20.43 0.94 1.79
C ASN A 10 19.41 -0.17 1.47
N TYR A 11 18.40 0.17 0.67
CA TYR A 11 17.42 -0.78 0.16
C TYR A 11 18.01 -1.59 -0.99
N ARG A 12 18.56 -2.77 -0.68
CA ARG A 12 19.09 -3.70 -1.69
C ARG A 12 17.99 -4.51 -2.36
N ASN A 13 17.01 -4.95 -1.59
CA ASN A 13 15.89 -5.79 -2.04
C ASN A 13 14.62 -5.35 -1.32
N PRO A 14 14.13 -4.14 -1.60
CA PRO A 14 13.03 -3.56 -0.84
C PRO A 14 11.74 -4.36 -1.04
N CYS A 15 11.00 -4.49 0.04
CA CYS A 15 9.69 -5.12 0.12
C CYS A 15 8.75 -4.20 0.88
N LEU A 16 7.49 -4.18 0.45
CA LEU A 16 6.41 -3.46 1.10
C LEU A 16 5.28 -4.43 1.46
N THR A 17 4.89 -4.41 2.73
CA THR A 17 3.67 -5.07 3.19
C THR A 17 2.46 -4.18 2.88
N MET A 18 1.43 -4.73 2.26
CA MET A 18 0.15 -4.04 2.05
C MET A 18 -1.05 -4.97 2.23
N HIS A 19 -2.21 -4.39 2.56
CA HIS A 19 -3.42 -5.16 2.80
C HIS A 19 -3.99 -5.72 1.51
N GLN A 20 -4.73 -6.82 1.63
CA GLN A 20 -5.60 -7.28 0.55
C GLN A 20 -6.87 -6.42 0.47
N PRO A 21 -7.46 -6.25 -0.72
CA PRO A 21 -7.09 -6.87 -2.00
C PRO A 21 -5.95 -6.17 -2.76
N TRP A 22 -5.49 -4.99 -2.31
CA TRP A 22 -4.52 -4.16 -3.03
C TRP A 22 -3.21 -4.88 -3.35
N ALA A 23 -2.72 -5.75 -2.46
CA ALA A 23 -1.50 -6.53 -2.68
C ALA A 23 -1.58 -7.38 -3.97
N SER A 24 -2.63 -8.21 -4.09
CA SER A 24 -2.84 -9.02 -5.28
C SER A 24 -3.11 -8.16 -6.50
N LEU A 25 -3.97 -7.14 -6.39
CA LEU A 25 -4.30 -6.27 -7.52
C LEU A 25 -3.06 -5.59 -8.12
N LEU A 26 -2.07 -5.24 -7.29
CA LEU A 26 -0.81 -4.63 -7.73
C LEU A 26 0.08 -5.62 -8.48
N VAL A 27 0.32 -6.82 -7.94
CA VAL A 27 1.16 -7.83 -8.63
C VAL A 27 0.47 -8.49 -9.82
N TYR A 28 -0.86 -8.39 -9.93
CA TYR A 28 -1.62 -8.79 -11.13
C TYR A 28 -1.69 -7.68 -12.18
N GLY A 29 -1.09 -6.51 -11.93
CA GLY A 29 -1.07 -5.40 -12.89
C GLY A 29 -2.40 -4.66 -13.06
N ILE A 30 -3.37 -4.91 -12.17
CA ILE A 30 -4.67 -4.24 -12.18
C ILE A 30 -4.53 -2.87 -11.51
N LYS A 31 -3.93 -2.85 -10.32
CA LYS A 31 -3.56 -1.62 -9.62
C LYS A 31 -2.24 -1.11 -10.16
N ARG A 32 -2.17 0.19 -10.47
CA ARG A 32 -1.02 0.84 -11.13
C ARG A 32 -0.36 1.88 -10.22
N ILE A 33 -1.11 2.39 -9.25
CA ILE A 33 -0.64 3.41 -8.31
C ILE A 33 -0.66 2.86 -6.88
N GLU A 34 0.49 2.82 -6.19
CA GLU A 34 0.51 2.57 -4.74
C GLU A 34 0.39 3.88 -3.96
N GLY A 35 -0.61 3.97 -3.08
CA GLY A 35 -0.94 5.19 -2.35
C GLY A 35 -0.37 5.20 -0.93
N ARG A 36 0.40 6.23 -0.57
CA ARG A 36 0.97 6.38 0.78
C ARG A 36 0.90 7.81 1.29
N SER A 37 0.90 7.98 2.61
CA SER A 37 1.02 9.29 3.26
C SER A 37 2.45 9.85 3.23
N TRP A 38 3.39 9.13 2.66
CA TRP A 38 4.82 9.47 2.57
C TRP A 38 5.37 9.13 1.17
N PRO A 39 6.39 9.86 0.71
CA PRO A 39 6.99 9.62 -0.61
C PRO A 39 7.71 8.27 -0.66
N SER A 40 7.83 7.68 -1.85
CA SER A 40 8.60 6.45 -2.02
C SER A 40 10.06 6.67 -1.63
N PRO A 41 10.66 5.79 -0.81
CA PRO A 41 12.07 5.85 -0.46
C PRO A 41 12.93 5.08 -1.48
N VAL A 42 12.30 4.46 -2.49
CA VAL A 42 12.95 3.60 -3.49
C VAL A 42 12.44 3.90 -4.89
N THR A 43 13.31 3.64 -5.87
CA THR A 43 12.98 3.44 -7.29
C THR A 43 13.48 2.06 -7.71
N GLY A 44 12.94 1.53 -8.80
CA GLY A 44 13.24 0.18 -9.26
C GLY A 44 12.38 -0.89 -8.58
N ARG A 45 12.88 -2.13 -8.54
CA ARG A 45 12.12 -3.30 -8.07
C ARG A 45 11.68 -3.14 -6.61
N LEU A 46 10.38 -3.30 -6.36
CA LEU A 46 9.76 -3.38 -5.06
C LEU A 46 8.98 -4.70 -4.93
N TRP A 47 9.38 -5.54 -3.98
CA TRP A 47 8.66 -6.76 -3.62
C TRP A 47 7.38 -6.45 -2.85
N ILE A 48 6.33 -7.24 -3.09
CA ILE A 48 5.01 -7.03 -2.49
C ILE A 48 4.64 -8.22 -1.62
N HIS A 49 4.45 -7.93 -0.33
CA HIS A 49 3.96 -8.87 0.66
C HIS A 49 2.51 -8.53 1.03
N ALA A 50 1.65 -9.55 1.08
CA ALA A 50 0.29 -9.42 1.56
C ALA A 50 0.24 -9.51 3.09
N ALA A 51 -0.32 -8.48 3.73
CA ALA A 51 -0.53 -8.43 5.17
C ALA A 51 -1.41 -9.60 5.66
N SER A 52 -1.41 -9.84 6.97
CA SER A 52 -2.09 -10.98 7.59
C SER A 52 -3.60 -10.81 7.77
N LYS A 53 -4.13 -9.58 7.74
CA LYS A 53 -5.57 -9.35 7.88
C LYS A 53 -6.30 -9.88 6.64
N ILE A 54 -7.21 -10.83 6.86
CA ILE A 54 -8.10 -11.37 5.84
C ILE A 54 -8.97 -10.22 5.31
N PRO A 55 -9.03 -10.02 3.98
CA PRO A 55 -9.90 -9.00 3.39
C PRO A 55 -11.35 -9.42 3.56
N ASP A 56 -12.17 -8.46 3.96
CA ASP A 56 -13.61 -8.60 4.04
C ASP A 56 -14.22 -8.71 2.61
N PRO A 57 -15.20 -9.59 2.36
CA PRO A 57 -15.77 -9.81 1.02
C PRO A 57 -16.30 -8.52 0.37
N GLU A 58 -16.93 -7.64 1.16
CA GLU A 58 -17.46 -6.36 0.72
C GLU A 58 -16.32 -5.42 0.32
N THR A 59 -15.19 -5.47 1.04
CA THR A 59 -13.96 -4.77 0.66
C THR A 59 -13.40 -5.25 -0.68
N ILE A 60 -13.37 -6.57 -0.91
CA ILE A 60 -12.95 -7.14 -2.21
C ILE A 60 -13.88 -6.63 -3.30
N LYS A 61 -15.19 -6.82 -3.14
CA LYS A 61 -16.20 -6.40 -4.11
C LYS A 61 -16.13 -4.92 -4.43
N ALA A 62 -16.01 -4.05 -3.41
CA ALA A 62 -15.91 -2.62 -3.59
C ALA A 62 -14.67 -2.23 -4.42
N MET A 63 -13.53 -2.88 -4.19
CA MET A 63 -12.32 -2.62 -4.96
C MET A 63 -12.40 -3.19 -6.38
N GLU A 64 -12.96 -4.38 -6.57
CA GLU A 64 -13.18 -4.93 -7.92
C GLU A 64 -14.14 -4.07 -8.75
N ASP A 65 -15.24 -3.62 -8.15
CA ASP A 65 -16.19 -2.71 -8.79
C ASP A 65 -15.53 -1.37 -9.14
N PHE A 66 -14.71 -0.82 -8.24
CA PHE A 66 -13.91 0.37 -8.51
C PHE A 66 -12.99 0.18 -9.72
N TYR A 67 -12.21 -0.91 -9.77
CA TYR A 67 -11.33 -1.15 -10.90
C TYR A 67 -12.12 -1.39 -12.20
N LYS A 68 -13.24 -2.12 -12.17
CA LYS A 68 -14.11 -2.27 -13.36
C LYS A 68 -14.55 -0.92 -13.90
N GLN A 69 -14.99 -0.01 -13.04
CA GLN A 69 -15.47 1.31 -13.47
C GLN A 69 -14.35 2.16 -14.07
N ILE A 70 -13.18 2.23 -13.43
CA ILE A 70 -12.10 3.09 -13.95
C ILE A 70 -11.47 2.52 -15.22
N TYR A 71 -11.39 1.19 -15.38
CA TYR A 71 -10.91 0.56 -16.61
C TYR A 71 -11.91 0.73 -17.76
N ALA A 72 -13.22 0.74 -17.48
CA ALA A 72 -14.25 0.98 -18.49
C ALA A 72 -14.16 2.40 -19.09
N LEU A 73 -13.73 3.41 -18.32
CA LEU A 73 -13.46 4.77 -18.83
C LEU A 73 -12.36 4.77 -19.90
N ASP A 74 -11.41 3.85 -19.78
CA ASP A 74 -10.28 3.68 -20.69
C ASP A 74 -10.55 2.58 -21.74
N GLY A 75 -11.81 2.14 -21.89
CA GLY A 75 -12.24 1.19 -22.92
C GLY A 75 -12.05 -0.30 -22.60
N VAL A 76 -11.63 -0.66 -21.38
CA VAL A 76 -11.43 -2.06 -20.96
C VAL A 76 -12.63 -2.54 -20.16
N THR A 77 -13.41 -3.47 -20.73
CA THR A 77 -14.66 -3.95 -20.12
C THR A 77 -14.60 -5.40 -19.60
N ASP A 78 -13.75 -6.26 -20.17
CA ASP A 78 -13.52 -7.65 -19.72
C ASP A 78 -12.34 -7.75 -18.75
N LEU A 79 -12.45 -7.05 -17.61
CA LEU A 79 -11.40 -7.06 -16.59
C LEU A 79 -11.50 -8.32 -15.72
N LYS A 80 -10.45 -9.14 -15.72
CA LYS A 80 -10.35 -10.37 -14.93
C LYS A 80 -9.62 -10.13 -13.61
N PHE A 81 -10.21 -10.61 -12.52
CA PHE A 81 -9.67 -10.49 -11.17
C PHE A 81 -9.03 -11.79 -10.68
N PRO A 82 -8.10 -11.73 -9.71
CA PRO A 82 -7.59 -12.92 -9.04
C PRO A 82 -8.73 -13.70 -8.36
N GLU A 83 -8.74 -15.02 -8.53
CA GLU A 83 -9.70 -15.90 -7.84
C GLU A 83 -9.47 -15.92 -6.32
N HIS A 84 -8.23 -15.66 -5.88
CA HIS A 84 -7.83 -15.74 -4.48
C HIS A 84 -6.94 -14.55 -4.07
N TYR A 85 -7.12 -14.12 -2.82
CA TYR A 85 -6.37 -13.03 -2.19
C TYR A 85 -5.58 -13.55 -0.97
N PRO A 86 -4.45 -14.26 -1.18
CA PRO A 86 -3.69 -14.88 -0.10
C PRO A 86 -3.14 -13.83 0.88
N VAL A 87 -3.11 -14.17 2.17
CA VAL A 87 -2.55 -13.33 3.24
C VAL A 87 -1.24 -13.91 3.77
N SER A 88 -0.44 -13.09 4.44
CA SER A 88 0.85 -13.47 5.05
C SER A 88 1.84 -14.10 4.06
N ARG A 89 1.81 -13.68 2.80
CA ARG A 89 2.64 -14.23 1.73
C ARG A 89 3.32 -13.16 0.89
N LEU A 90 4.56 -13.43 0.49
CA LEU A 90 5.22 -12.72 -0.59
C LEU A 90 4.56 -13.11 -1.91
N LEU A 91 4.05 -12.14 -2.66
CA LEU A 91 3.25 -12.40 -3.85
C LEU A 91 4.03 -12.23 -5.15
N GLY A 92 5.01 -11.35 -5.18
CA GLY A 92 5.66 -10.91 -6.41
C GLY A 92 6.35 -9.57 -6.23
N CYS A 93 6.56 -8.85 -7.33
CA CYS A 93 7.12 -7.51 -7.31
C CYS A 93 6.56 -6.64 -8.44
N VAL A 94 6.76 -5.34 -8.29
CA VAL A 94 6.55 -4.32 -9.33
C VAL A 94 7.83 -3.49 -9.45
N GLU A 95 7.91 -2.65 -10.47
CA GLU A 95 8.92 -1.61 -10.58
C GLU A 95 8.33 -0.25 -10.19
N VAL A 96 8.90 0.42 -9.19
CA VAL A 96 8.55 1.80 -8.85
C VAL A 96 9.35 2.74 -9.74
N VAL A 97 8.68 3.35 -10.72
CA VAL A 97 9.33 4.22 -11.72
C VAL A 97 9.29 5.70 -11.33
N GLY A 98 8.49 6.06 -10.31
CA GLY A 98 8.47 7.41 -9.77
C GLY A 98 7.50 7.56 -8.60
N CYS A 99 7.50 8.75 -8.00
CA CYS A 99 6.54 9.16 -6.98
C CYS A 99 6.15 10.62 -7.20
N VAL A 100 4.85 10.86 -7.32
CA VAL A 100 4.26 12.20 -7.47
C VAL A 100 3.22 12.44 -6.40
N LYS A 101 2.77 13.69 -6.26
CA LYS A 101 1.57 13.98 -5.44
C LYS A 101 0.29 13.65 -6.21
N CYS A 102 -0.80 13.40 -5.50
CA CYS A 102 -2.09 13.12 -6.15
C CYS A 102 -2.58 14.25 -7.06
N GLU A 103 -2.34 15.52 -6.69
CA GLU A 103 -2.75 16.67 -7.51
C GLU A 103 -1.99 16.68 -8.84
N GLU A 104 -0.70 16.36 -8.81
CA GLU A 104 0.17 16.29 -9.98
C GLU A 104 -0.24 15.14 -10.89
N LEU A 105 -0.49 13.94 -10.35
CA LEU A 105 -0.98 12.81 -11.15
C LEU A 105 -2.31 13.14 -11.83
N THR A 106 -3.21 13.83 -11.13
CA THR A 106 -4.53 14.20 -11.65
C THR A 106 -4.44 15.17 -12.85
N SER A 107 -3.39 16.01 -12.89
CA SER A 107 -3.17 16.98 -13.95
C SER A 107 -2.45 16.42 -15.19
N TRP A 108 -2.06 15.15 -15.21
CA TRP A 108 -1.37 14.53 -16.35
C TRP A 108 -2.35 14.12 -17.46
N GLU A 109 -2.58 14.98 -18.44
CA GLU A 109 -3.55 14.75 -19.52
C GLU A 109 -3.22 13.53 -20.39
N ASP A 110 -1.93 13.22 -20.58
CA ASP A 110 -1.46 12.07 -21.35
C ASP A 110 -1.60 10.73 -20.61
N VAL A 111 -1.97 10.74 -19.33
CA VAL A 111 -2.20 9.53 -18.55
C VAL A 111 -3.69 9.17 -18.56
N PRO A 112 -4.03 7.89 -18.84
CA PRO A 112 -5.42 7.44 -18.92
C PRO A 112 -6.24 7.87 -17.70
N GLN A 113 -7.51 8.21 -17.94
CA GLN A 113 -8.37 8.78 -16.90
C GLN A 113 -8.53 7.80 -15.73
N GLY A 114 -8.65 6.51 -16.01
CA GLY A 114 -8.76 5.50 -14.96
C GLY A 114 -7.54 5.43 -14.05
N VAL A 115 -6.33 5.61 -14.60
CA VAL A 115 -5.07 5.64 -13.80
C VAL A 115 -5.05 6.84 -12.87
N ARG A 116 -5.46 8.02 -13.36
CA ARG A 116 -5.49 9.24 -12.55
C ARG A 116 -6.44 9.11 -11.35
N LEU A 117 -7.58 8.44 -11.54
CA LEU A 117 -8.57 8.18 -10.49
C LEU A 117 -8.09 7.19 -9.41
N GLU A 118 -7.02 6.42 -9.64
CA GLU A 118 -6.38 5.61 -8.60
C GLU A 118 -5.62 6.47 -7.57
N GLY A 119 -5.19 7.67 -7.96
CA GLY A 119 -4.36 8.58 -7.18
C GLY A 119 -5.11 9.28 -6.05
N GLN A 120 -5.63 8.53 -5.08
CA GLN A 120 -6.50 9.07 -4.01
C GLN A 120 -5.75 9.35 -2.69
N THR A 121 -4.42 9.21 -2.67
CA THR A 121 -3.58 9.42 -1.48
C THR A 121 -2.50 10.45 -1.76
N ALA A 122 -2.04 11.15 -0.72
CA ALA A 122 -1.08 12.25 -0.79
C ALA A 122 0.14 11.98 -1.69
N PHE A 123 0.74 10.79 -1.60
CA PHE A 123 1.82 10.35 -2.47
C PHE A 123 1.40 9.12 -3.27
N CYS A 124 1.59 9.21 -4.59
CA CYS A 124 1.27 8.20 -5.57
C CYS A 124 2.56 7.61 -6.12
N TRP A 125 2.86 6.36 -5.76
CA TRP A 125 4.00 5.61 -6.26
C TRP A 125 3.58 4.96 -7.58
N LEU A 126 4.29 5.29 -8.64
CA LEU A 126 3.99 4.85 -10.00
C LEU A 126 4.60 3.47 -10.19
N CYS A 127 3.77 2.46 -10.42
CA CYS A 127 4.19 1.07 -10.51
C CYS A 127 4.01 0.50 -11.92
N GLU A 128 5.07 -0.12 -12.43
CA GLU A 128 5.10 -0.79 -13.73
C GLU A 128 5.62 -2.23 -13.59
N GLN A 129 5.64 -2.96 -14.72
CA GLN A 129 6.24 -4.28 -14.86
C GLN A 129 5.87 -5.25 -13.73
N PRO A 130 4.57 -5.52 -13.52
CA PRO A 130 4.12 -6.45 -12.51
C PRO A 130 4.65 -7.86 -12.81
N GLN A 131 5.16 -8.51 -11.77
CA GLN A 131 5.61 -9.90 -11.81
C GLN A 131 5.07 -10.61 -10.58
N LYS A 132 4.53 -11.81 -10.76
CA LYS A 132 3.97 -12.61 -9.67
C LYS A 132 4.76 -13.89 -9.47
N LEU A 133 4.80 -14.37 -8.24
CA LEU A 133 5.32 -15.69 -7.94
C LEU A 133 4.29 -16.74 -8.34
N LEU A 134 4.76 -17.79 -9.02
CA LEU A 134 3.91 -18.95 -9.33
C LEU A 134 3.38 -19.60 -8.04
N VAL A 135 4.23 -19.67 -7.01
CA VAL A 135 3.87 -20.13 -5.67
C VAL A 135 4.26 -19.04 -4.66
N PRO A 136 3.30 -18.32 -4.06
CA PRO A 136 3.57 -17.29 -3.07
C PRO A 136 4.23 -17.85 -1.81
N PHE A 137 5.27 -17.18 -1.30
CA PHE A 137 6.05 -17.66 -0.14
C PHE A 137 5.43 -17.20 1.16
N GLU A 138 5.24 -18.13 2.10
CA GLU A 138 4.84 -17.77 3.44
C GLU A 138 5.99 -17.10 4.18
N MET A 139 5.75 -15.89 4.67
CA MET A 139 6.72 -15.15 5.47
C MET A 139 6.03 -14.04 6.27
N ARG A 140 6.70 -13.57 7.32
CA ARG A 140 6.24 -12.42 8.09
C ARG A 140 6.51 -11.12 7.34
N GLY A 141 5.49 -10.26 7.28
CA GLY A 141 5.61 -8.88 6.80
C GLY A 141 6.11 -7.93 7.89
N ASN A 142 6.78 -6.85 7.48
CA ASN A 142 7.22 -5.78 8.38
C ASN A 142 6.56 -4.44 8.03
N GLN A 143 6.65 -3.48 8.96
CA GLN A 143 6.16 -2.12 8.76
C GLN A 143 7.14 -1.29 7.92
N GLY A 144 6.62 -0.40 7.09
CA GLY A 144 7.42 0.41 6.17
C GLY A 144 8.00 -0.42 5.02
N VAL A 145 8.98 0.16 4.31
CA VAL A 145 9.81 -0.59 3.37
C VAL A 145 10.91 -1.30 4.15
N TYR A 146 11.17 -2.56 3.84
CA TYR A 146 12.21 -3.37 4.48
C TYR A 146 12.92 -4.24 3.44
N ASN A 147 14.14 -4.69 3.73
CA ASN A 147 14.86 -5.60 2.84
C ASN A 147 14.40 -7.05 3.05
N LEU A 148 14.16 -7.78 1.95
CA LEU A 148 13.98 -9.24 2.02
C LEU A 148 15.26 -9.93 2.50
N GLU A 149 15.08 -11.03 3.23
CA GLU A 149 16.16 -11.95 3.55
C GLU A 149 16.71 -12.62 2.28
N LYS A 150 18.03 -12.82 2.23
CA LYS A 150 18.72 -13.35 1.05
C LYS A 150 18.14 -14.68 0.56
N ARG A 151 17.81 -15.61 1.48
CA ARG A 151 17.23 -16.92 1.13
C ARG A 151 15.85 -16.80 0.48
N ILE A 152 15.00 -15.92 1.01
CA ILE A 152 13.67 -15.64 0.46
C ILE A 152 13.79 -15.05 -0.93
N LEU A 153 14.67 -14.06 -1.10
CA LEU A 153 14.93 -13.44 -2.40
C LEU A 153 15.40 -14.46 -3.45
N GLU A 154 16.39 -15.28 -3.12
CA GLU A 154 16.93 -16.29 -4.03
C GLU A 154 15.89 -17.31 -4.47
N GLY A 155 14.98 -17.71 -3.57
CA GLY A 155 13.84 -18.54 -3.94
C GLY A 155 12.87 -17.78 -4.85
N ALA A 156 12.56 -16.53 -4.50
CA ALA A 156 11.52 -15.75 -5.16
C ALA A 156 11.92 -15.42 -6.61
N LEU A 157 13.18 -15.07 -6.84
CA LEU A 157 13.71 -14.82 -8.19
C LEU A 157 13.55 -16.02 -9.13
N ARG A 158 13.60 -17.26 -8.62
CA ARG A 158 13.42 -18.48 -9.43
C ARG A 158 11.97 -18.76 -9.81
N GLY A 159 11.02 -18.28 -9.01
CA GLY A 159 9.58 -18.53 -9.19
C GLY A 159 8.81 -17.36 -9.80
N LEU A 160 9.51 -16.32 -10.27
CA LEU A 160 8.93 -15.06 -10.70
C LEU A 160 8.51 -15.11 -12.17
N CYS A 161 7.27 -14.75 -12.46
CA CYS A 161 6.71 -14.74 -13.81
C CYS A 161 6.20 -13.33 -14.15
N PRO A 162 6.53 -12.79 -15.34
CA PRO A 162 5.90 -11.58 -15.84
C PRO A 162 4.38 -11.70 -15.91
N VAL A 163 3.69 -10.61 -15.60
CA VAL A 163 2.24 -10.49 -15.76
C VAL A 163 1.96 -9.53 -16.90
N GLU A 164 1.11 -9.95 -17.84
CA GLU A 164 0.56 -9.05 -18.85
C GLU A 164 -0.57 -8.24 -18.21
N PRO A 165 -0.41 -6.91 -18.02
CA PRO A 165 -1.45 -6.10 -17.39
C PRO A 165 -2.64 -5.94 -18.36
N PRO A 166 -3.87 -5.75 -17.85
CA PRO A 166 -5.05 -5.51 -18.68
C PRO A 166 -4.90 -4.30 -19.61
N MET A 167 -4.10 -3.32 -19.20
CA MET A 167 -3.72 -2.16 -19.99
C MET A 167 -2.30 -1.76 -19.64
N ARG A 168 -1.42 -1.64 -20.63
CA ARG A 168 -0.05 -1.16 -20.43
C ARG A 168 -0.06 0.36 -20.25
N VAL A 169 0.44 0.82 -19.13
CA VAL A 169 0.68 2.24 -18.86
C VAL A 169 2.19 2.44 -18.76
N LYS A 170 2.70 3.46 -19.45
CA LYS A 170 4.08 3.91 -19.31
C LYS A 170 4.06 5.31 -18.72
N PHE A 171 4.56 5.44 -17.50
CA PHE A 171 4.73 6.73 -16.86
C PHE A 171 5.98 7.43 -17.44
N PRO A 172 6.01 8.77 -17.40
CA PRO A 172 7.19 9.51 -17.82
C PRO A 172 8.43 9.04 -17.03
N PRO A 173 9.57 8.84 -17.70
CA PRO A 173 10.79 8.41 -17.02
C PRO A 173 11.26 9.49 -16.03
N PRO A 174 12.06 9.14 -15.00
CA PRO A 174 12.68 10.12 -14.10
C PRO A 174 13.39 11.26 -14.84
N ASP A 175 13.49 12.46 -14.22
CA ASP A 175 14.16 13.62 -14.85
C ASP A 175 15.59 13.22 -15.30
N PRO A 176 15.90 13.25 -16.61
CA PRO A 176 17.21 12.83 -17.11
C PRO A 176 18.37 13.69 -16.58
N ARG A 177 18.09 14.92 -16.12
CA ARG A 177 19.09 15.81 -15.49
C ARG A 177 19.34 15.47 -14.03
N ASN A 178 18.47 14.67 -13.41
CA ASN A 178 18.66 14.12 -12.08
C ASN A 178 18.11 12.68 -12.05
N PRO A 179 18.87 11.68 -12.54
CA PRO A 179 18.42 10.29 -12.61
C PRO A 179 18.09 9.67 -11.25
N LEU A 180 18.57 10.27 -10.15
CA LEU A 180 18.25 9.87 -8.77
C LEU A 180 16.95 10.51 -8.26
N SER A 181 16.35 11.41 -9.04
CA SER A 181 15.05 12.00 -8.74
C SER A 181 13.97 10.94 -8.78
N ILE A 182 13.22 10.84 -7.69
CA ILE A 182 12.00 10.03 -7.64
C ILE A 182 10.88 10.72 -8.44
N LYS A 183 11.02 12.01 -8.75
CA LYS A 183 10.07 12.72 -9.61
C LYS A 183 10.30 12.31 -11.07
N PRO A 184 9.25 11.85 -11.77
CA PRO A 184 9.21 11.76 -13.22
C PRO A 184 9.67 13.08 -13.85
N GLY A 185 10.36 13.00 -14.98
CA GLY A 185 10.71 14.13 -15.81
C GLY A 185 9.43 14.87 -16.15
N SER A 186 9.40 16.16 -15.85
CA SER A 186 8.23 17.00 -16.11
C SER A 186 7.85 16.84 -17.58
N LEU A 187 6.59 16.43 -17.84
CA LEU A 187 5.95 16.60 -19.15
C LEU A 187 5.76 18.10 -19.37
N ALA A 188 6.85 18.84 -19.56
CA ALA A 188 6.84 20.24 -19.92
C ALA A 188 6.55 20.32 -21.42
N HIS A 189 5.35 19.94 -21.82
CA HIS A 189 4.78 20.33 -23.11
C HIS A 189 3.65 21.32 -22.82
N GLY A 190 4.04 22.59 -22.67
CA GLY A 190 3.16 23.72 -22.79
C GLY A 190 2.14 23.89 -21.67
N LEU A 191 2.60 24.32 -20.48
CA LEU A 191 1.75 25.14 -19.59
C LEU A 191 1.44 26.47 -20.30
N LYS A 192 0.50 26.43 -21.26
CA LYS A 192 -0.35 27.60 -21.50
C LYS A 192 -1.36 27.58 -20.36
N PRO A 193 -1.46 28.64 -19.53
CA PRO A 193 -2.60 28.78 -18.65
C PRO A 193 -3.82 29.03 -19.54
N GLY A 194 -4.49 27.95 -19.94
CA GLY A 194 -5.86 28.00 -20.40
C GLY A 194 -6.74 28.51 -19.26
N PRO A 195 -7.91 29.10 -19.56
CA PRO A 195 -8.73 29.72 -18.54
C PRO A 195 -9.04 28.69 -17.46
N ASN A 196 -9.00 29.11 -16.20
CA ASN A 196 -9.49 28.36 -15.04
C ASN A 196 -10.93 27.88 -15.32
N LYS A 197 -11.06 26.74 -15.99
CA LYS A 197 -12.20 25.87 -15.82
C LYS A 197 -11.84 24.99 -14.64
N SER A 198 -12.29 25.41 -13.46
CA SER A 198 -12.81 24.46 -12.50
C SER A 198 -13.82 23.58 -13.25
N LYS A 199 -13.37 22.49 -13.88
CA LYS A 199 -14.26 21.44 -14.34
C LYS A 199 -14.70 20.68 -13.10
N THR A 200 -15.68 21.26 -12.43
CA THR A 200 -16.67 20.53 -11.66
C THR A 200 -17.33 19.51 -12.59
N ASP A 201 -17.17 18.23 -12.26
CA ASP A 201 -18.20 17.18 -12.30
C ASP A 201 -19.02 16.90 -13.58
N GLU A 202 -18.59 17.33 -14.77
CA GLU A 202 -19.25 16.92 -16.01
C GLU A 202 -18.76 15.54 -16.48
N GLY A 203 -19.46 14.48 -16.03
CA GLY A 203 -19.39 13.15 -16.65
C GLY A 203 -19.27 11.94 -15.72
N SER A 204 -19.21 12.13 -14.40
CA SER A 204 -19.16 10.99 -13.49
C SER A 204 -20.52 10.31 -13.41
N SER A 205 -20.64 9.12 -14.00
CA SER A 205 -21.87 8.33 -13.86
C SER A 205 -22.13 8.07 -12.36
N PRO A 206 -23.40 7.96 -11.92
CA PRO A 206 -23.71 7.61 -10.53
C PRO A 206 -22.98 6.34 -10.05
N ASN A 207 -22.76 5.40 -10.97
CA ASN A 207 -22.04 4.16 -10.72
C ASN A 207 -20.54 4.40 -10.45
N LEU A 208 -19.88 5.27 -11.23
CA LEU A 208 -18.48 5.63 -10.99
C LEU A 208 -18.30 6.34 -9.65
N ALA A 209 -19.18 7.30 -9.34
CA ALA A 209 -19.14 8.03 -8.08
C ALA A 209 -19.33 7.08 -6.87
N ALA A 210 -20.29 6.16 -6.95
CA ALA A 210 -20.51 5.15 -5.92
C ALA A 210 -19.30 4.21 -5.76
N ALA A 211 -18.68 3.80 -6.87
CA ALA A 211 -17.51 2.94 -6.83
C ALA A 211 -16.28 3.64 -6.22
N ILE A 212 -16.06 4.92 -6.54
CA ILE A 212 -15.02 5.74 -5.90
C ILE A 212 -15.28 5.87 -4.39
N ALA A 213 -16.52 6.15 -3.99
CA ALA A 213 -16.89 6.25 -2.58
C ALA A 213 -16.67 4.92 -1.83
N GLY A 214 -17.06 3.78 -2.44
CA GLY A 214 -16.81 2.45 -1.91
C GLY A 214 -15.33 2.14 -1.72
N ALA A 215 -14.50 2.45 -2.72
CA ALA A 215 -13.04 2.28 -2.63
C ALA A 215 -12.41 3.13 -1.52
N ARG A 216 -12.87 4.38 -1.33
CA ARG A 216 -12.41 5.25 -0.24
C ARG A 216 -12.78 4.68 1.12
N ALA A 217 -14.03 4.26 1.30
CA ALA A 217 -14.48 3.63 2.54
C ALA A 217 -13.63 2.38 2.84
N ALA A 218 -13.43 1.51 1.85
CA ALA A 218 -12.57 0.34 1.94
C ALA A 218 -11.13 0.68 2.35
N ALA A 219 -10.52 1.74 1.82
CA ALA A 219 -9.15 2.13 2.18
C ALA A 219 -9.04 2.67 3.62
N THR A 220 -10.05 3.39 4.10
CA THR A 220 -10.02 4.02 5.44
C THR A 220 -10.11 3.02 6.59
N GLN A 221 -10.63 1.81 6.38
CA GLN A 221 -10.82 0.81 7.44
C GLN A 221 -9.51 0.38 8.15
N PHE A 222 -8.36 0.58 7.51
CA PHE A 222 -7.04 0.21 8.05
C PHE A 222 -6.29 1.40 8.67
N SER A 223 -6.81 2.62 8.52
CA SER A 223 -6.28 3.79 9.20
C SER A 223 -6.71 3.75 10.66
N LYS A 224 -5.80 3.37 11.56
CA LYS A 224 -6.06 3.39 13.01
C LYS A 224 -6.58 4.78 13.41
N LYS A 225 -7.75 4.84 14.06
CA LYS A 225 -8.09 5.95 14.97
C LYS A 225 -6.91 6.08 15.94
N SER A 226 -6.11 7.12 15.77
CA SER A 226 -5.08 7.49 16.72
C SER A 226 -5.72 7.72 18.09
N TYR A 227 -5.12 7.10 19.11
CA TYR A 227 -5.46 7.22 20.52
C TYR A 227 -5.86 8.65 20.90
N GLY A 228 -7.04 8.81 21.51
CA GLY A 228 -7.38 10.02 22.23
C GLY A 228 -6.37 10.28 23.36
N PRO A 229 -6.19 11.54 23.79
CA PRO A 229 -5.21 11.88 24.81
C PRO A 229 -5.51 11.11 26.11
N PRO A 230 -4.48 10.67 26.85
CA PRO A 230 -4.70 10.05 28.15
C PRO A 230 -5.37 11.08 29.06
N THR A 231 -6.56 10.74 29.55
CA THR A 231 -7.24 11.48 30.62
C THR A 231 -6.29 11.57 31.81
N ALA A 232 -5.96 12.81 32.21
CA ALA A 232 -5.21 13.10 33.41
C ALA A 232 -6.01 12.60 34.64
N GLY A 233 -5.70 11.40 35.09
CA GLY A 233 -6.19 10.87 36.36
C GLY A 233 -5.44 11.54 37.50
N PHE A 234 -6.08 12.52 38.13
CA PHE A 234 -5.77 13.04 39.45
C PHE A 234 -5.41 11.91 40.42
N ARG A 235 -4.20 11.93 41.01
CA ARG A 235 -3.87 11.21 42.24
C ARG A 235 -3.73 12.22 43.37
N GLY A 236 -4.62 12.13 44.35
CA GLY A 236 -4.56 12.90 45.59
C GLY A 236 -5.17 12.12 46.77
N GLN A 237 -4.27 11.50 47.53
CA GLN A 237 -4.26 11.20 48.98
C GLN A 237 -5.37 10.39 49.71
N GLY A 238 -4.86 9.57 50.64
CA GLY A 238 -5.54 9.02 51.84
C GLY A 238 -5.68 7.49 51.79
N SER A 239 -5.44 6.69 52.82
CA SER A 239 -4.74 6.77 54.11
C SER A 239 -4.53 5.32 54.59
N ARG A 240 -3.73 5.15 55.63
CA ARG A 240 -3.22 3.89 56.23
C ARG A 240 -4.31 2.86 56.59
N ASN A 241 -3.94 1.57 56.60
CA ASN A 241 -4.03 0.72 57.81
C ASN A 241 -3.25 -0.62 57.68
N ASN A 242 -2.60 -0.99 58.78
CA ASN A 242 -1.85 -2.21 59.05
C ASN A 242 -2.77 -3.39 59.35
N ALA A 243 -2.35 -4.62 59.00
CA ALA A 243 -2.49 -5.81 59.84
C ALA A 243 -1.49 -6.89 59.41
N LYS A 244 -0.77 -7.43 60.39
CA LYS A 244 0.13 -8.60 60.32
C LYS A 244 -0.64 -9.83 60.80
N GLU A 245 -0.35 -11.00 60.23
CA GLU A 245 -0.30 -12.36 60.83
C GLU A 245 -0.28 -13.37 59.66
N ASN A 246 0.28 -14.57 59.70
CA ASN A 246 1.32 -15.26 60.46
C ASN A 246 1.64 -16.52 59.63
N ALA A 247 2.81 -17.09 59.83
CA ALA A 247 3.33 -18.26 59.11
C ALA A 247 2.52 -19.54 59.33
N GLN A 248 2.49 -20.45 58.34
CA GLN A 248 3.09 -21.78 58.51
C GLN A 248 3.15 -22.61 57.22
N ARG A 249 4.28 -23.30 57.13
CA ARG A 249 4.80 -24.26 56.18
C ARG A 249 4.14 -25.62 56.39
N LEU A 250 3.86 -26.37 55.31
CA LEU A 250 3.98 -27.83 55.29
C LEU A 250 4.15 -28.33 53.84
N GLU A 251 5.31 -28.95 53.62
CA GLU A 251 5.69 -29.76 52.47
C GLU A 251 5.04 -31.15 52.56
N THR A 252 4.55 -31.67 51.44
CA THR A 252 4.56 -33.10 51.05
C THR A 252 4.12 -33.16 49.58
N SER A 253 5.05 -33.26 48.61
CA SER A 253 5.46 -34.51 47.95
C SER A 253 4.31 -35.49 47.64
N TYR A 254 4.01 -35.71 46.35
CA TYR A 254 4.40 -36.92 45.61
C TYR A 254 3.81 -36.91 44.17
N GLU A 255 4.73 -37.11 43.22
CA GLU A 255 4.66 -37.83 41.93
C GLU A 255 3.59 -37.54 40.85
N GLN A 256 4.15 -37.06 39.74
CA GLN A 256 3.81 -37.23 38.31
C GLN A 256 3.86 -38.73 37.90
N PRO A 257 3.29 -39.19 36.76
CA PRO A 257 3.43 -38.51 35.46
C PRO A 257 2.21 -38.49 34.54
N TRP A 258 2.09 -37.38 33.78
CA TRP A 258 2.09 -37.27 32.31
C TRP A 258 2.20 -35.80 31.94
#